data_AF-A0A368KJV5-F1
#
_entry.id   AF-A0A368KJV5-F1
#
_cell.length_a   1.000
_cell.length_b   1.000
_cell.length_c   1.000
_cell.angle_alpha   90.00
_cell.angle_beta   90.00
_cell.angle_gamma   90.00
#
_symmetry.space_group_name_H-M   'P 1'
#
loop_
_entity.id
_entity.type
_entity.pdbx_description
1 polymer ?
#
loop_
_entity_poly.entity_id
_entity_poly.type
_entity_poly.pdbx_seq_one_letter_code
_entity_poly.pdbx_strand_id
1 'polypeptide(L)'
;MTNPFSDVDSPESHNPFQSPAAESLETIEWEPPEPLTLPSWRLVVGCILVVSMILGIVWFSFLDFQIPTLMVDRLKLTFVISLLIVAVTAGMGISLLVQSVRHREFSRLMPGHWRLIAFSTTLVGQILFAVVNLVVDINERDGFAYLLFYLPEAILACAFYCWVLGTTRETTWWKRYAGICIIYYLSIGAEAVARWLLYQQILRSLWNPFNGFEVSYVVAGFVAVIAIVMAMLADDRRKTKRDAYHAVGLVMPPFALFATWILYGMLVV
;
A
#
# COMPACT_ATOMS: atom_id res chain seq x y z
N MET A 1 -37.07 53.53 -40.63
CA MET A 1 -37.80 52.66 -39.68
C MET A 1 -36.82 52.30 -38.57
N THR A 2 -36.86 53.06 -37.48
CA THR A 2 -35.99 52.92 -36.30
C THR A 2 -36.64 51.97 -35.32
N ASN A 3 -35.88 50.99 -34.85
CA ASN A 3 -36.33 49.95 -33.93
C ASN A 3 -36.47 50.55 -32.52
N PRO A 4 -37.67 50.58 -31.89
CA PRO A 4 -37.89 51.35 -30.67
C PRO A 4 -37.65 50.57 -29.36
N PHE A 5 -36.86 49.49 -29.37
CA PHE A 5 -36.67 48.63 -28.20
C PHE A 5 -35.21 48.21 -28.01
N SER A 6 -34.35 49.13 -27.58
CA SER A 6 -33.01 48.77 -27.09
C SER A 6 -32.63 49.43 -25.76
N ASP A 7 -33.61 49.60 -24.86
CA ASP A 7 -33.31 49.83 -23.45
C ASP A 7 -33.54 48.51 -22.71
N VAL A 8 -32.53 47.63 -22.79
CA VAL A 8 -32.44 46.47 -21.91
C VAL A 8 -31.59 46.90 -20.72
N ASP A 9 -32.29 47.21 -19.64
CA ASP A 9 -31.89 47.25 -18.24
C ASP A 9 -30.38 47.13 -17.97
N SER A 10 -29.72 48.29 -17.82
CA SER A 10 -28.56 48.38 -16.95
C SER A 10 -29.00 48.00 -15.52
N PRO A 11 -28.34 47.05 -14.84
CA PRO A 11 -28.73 46.64 -13.50
C PRO A 11 -28.65 47.84 -12.56
N GLU A 12 -29.79 48.28 -12.03
CA GLU A 12 -29.86 49.34 -11.02
C GLU A 12 -29.01 48.96 -9.82
N SER A 13 -28.05 49.81 -9.45
CA SER A 13 -27.05 49.55 -8.41
C SER A 13 -27.62 49.44 -6.98
N HIS A 14 -28.93 49.49 -6.81
CA HIS A 14 -29.61 49.58 -5.52
C HIS A 14 -30.92 48.78 -5.48
N ASN A 15 -30.99 47.62 -6.12
CA ASN A 15 -32.13 46.72 -5.91
C ASN A 15 -31.98 45.96 -4.57
N PRO A 16 -32.79 46.26 -3.54
CA PRO A 16 -32.71 45.60 -2.23
C PRO A 16 -33.19 44.14 -2.25
N PHE A 17 -33.77 43.68 -3.37
CA PHE A 17 -34.17 42.29 -3.61
C PHE A 17 -33.19 41.53 -4.50
N GLN A 18 -32.07 42.14 -4.88
CA GLN A 18 -30.99 41.43 -5.55
C GLN A 18 -30.37 40.50 -4.51
N SER A 19 -30.68 39.20 -4.60
CA SER A 19 -29.90 38.15 -3.94
C SER A 19 -28.43 38.50 -4.14
N PRO A 20 -27.57 38.41 -3.09
CA PRO A 20 -26.17 38.73 -3.25
C PRO A 20 -25.73 38.04 -4.53
N ALA A 21 -25.30 38.84 -5.51
CA ALA A 21 -24.51 38.28 -6.58
C ALA A 21 -23.49 37.44 -5.82
N ALA A 22 -23.33 36.17 -6.21
CA ALA A 22 -22.26 35.37 -5.67
C ALA A 22 -20.97 36.08 -6.11
N GLU A 23 -20.61 37.15 -5.41
CA GLU A 23 -19.32 37.78 -5.34
C GLU A 23 -18.45 36.59 -5.04
N SER A 24 -17.83 36.11 -6.12
CA SER A 24 -16.63 35.32 -6.10
C SER A 24 -16.48 34.64 -4.76
N LEU A 25 -17.24 33.55 -4.57
CA LEU A 25 -16.66 32.41 -3.86
C LEU A 25 -15.30 32.34 -4.50
N GLU A 26 -14.28 32.82 -3.78
CA GLU A 26 -12.90 32.73 -4.20
C GLU A 26 -12.80 31.29 -4.63
N THR A 27 -12.85 31.08 -5.94
CA THR A 27 -12.34 29.88 -6.56
C THR A 27 -10.91 29.99 -6.12
N ILE A 28 -10.63 29.41 -4.95
CA ILE A 28 -9.30 29.13 -4.47
C ILE A 28 -8.71 28.46 -5.69
N GLU A 29 -7.96 29.23 -6.47
CA GLU A 29 -7.33 28.74 -7.68
C GLU A 29 -6.50 27.61 -7.13
N TRP A 30 -6.97 26.39 -7.41
CA TRP A 30 -6.31 25.21 -6.94
C TRP A 30 -5.01 25.19 -7.71
N GLU A 31 -3.97 25.79 -7.14
CA GLU A 31 -2.64 25.74 -7.70
C GLU A 31 -2.30 24.25 -7.82
N PRO A 32 -2.07 23.76 -9.04
CA PRO A 32 -1.72 22.37 -9.21
C PRO A 32 -0.46 22.12 -8.38
N PRO A 33 -0.48 21.16 -7.44
CA PRO A 33 0.65 20.90 -6.58
C PRO A 33 1.86 20.63 -7.47
N GLU A 34 2.97 21.31 -7.17
CA GLU A 34 4.24 21.06 -7.85
C GLU A 34 4.51 19.55 -7.88
N PRO A 35 4.98 19.02 -9.03
CA PRO A 35 5.23 17.60 -9.16
C PRO A 35 6.26 17.14 -8.11
N LEU A 36 6.02 15.96 -7.54
CA LEU A 36 6.95 15.31 -6.61
C LEU A 36 8.31 15.11 -7.30
N THR A 37 9.40 15.36 -6.57
CA THR A 37 10.73 15.05 -7.06
C THR A 37 10.91 13.53 -7.06
N LEU A 38 10.81 12.91 -8.25
CA LEU A 38 10.92 11.45 -8.40
C LEU A 38 12.32 10.93 -8.03
N PRO A 39 12.43 9.69 -7.51
CA PRO A 39 13.72 9.10 -7.17
C PRO A 39 14.58 8.92 -8.42
N SER A 40 15.88 9.19 -8.30
CA SER A 40 16.83 8.92 -9.38
C SER A 40 16.85 7.43 -9.73
N TRP A 41 17.00 7.09 -11.02
CA TRP A 41 17.04 5.68 -11.46
C TRP A 41 18.14 4.88 -10.75
N ARG A 42 19.27 5.52 -10.40
CA ARG A 42 20.37 4.89 -9.65
C ARG A 42 19.93 4.47 -8.25
N LEU A 43 19.15 5.32 -7.57
CA LEU A 43 18.58 5.00 -6.26
C LEU A 43 17.59 3.84 -6.38
N VAL A 44 16.70 3.88 -7.38
CA VAL A 44 15.73 2.80 -7.63
C VAL A 44 16.45 1.47 -7.85
N VAL A 45 17.41 1.42 -8.78
CA VAL A 45 18.19 0.20 -9.07
C VAL A 45 18.97 -0.25 -7.84
N GLY A 46 19.60 0.66 -7.11
CA GLY A 46 20.31 0.34 -5.88
C GLY A 46 19.41 -0.29 -4.83
N CYS A 47 18.23 0.27 -4.58
CA CYS A 47 17.24 -0.29 -3.68
C CYS A 47 16.77 -1.68 -4.15
N ILE A 48 16.47 -1.85 -5.43
CA ILE A 48 16.05 -3.16 -5.98
C ILE A 48 17.12 -4.22 -5.77
N LEU A 49 18.39 -3.91 -6.05
CA LEU A 49 19.50 -4.85 -5.85
C LEU A 49 19.66 -5.23 -4.38
N VAL A 50 19.57 -4.25 -3.47
CA VAL A 50 19.64 -4.52 -2.02
C VAL A 50 18.48 -5.38 -1.56
N VAL A 51 17.24 -5.07 -1.98
CA VAL A 51 16.07 -5.89 -1.64
C VAL A 51 16.20 -7.30 -2.20
N SER A 52 16.60 -7.46 -3.47
CA SER A 52 16.83 -8.77 -4.08
C SER A 52 17.86 -9.58 -3.32
N MET A 53 18.96 -8.94 -2.87
CA MET A 53 19.97 -9.60 -2.04
C MET A 53 19.41 -10.04 -0.69
N ILE A 54 18.67 -9.17 0.00
CA ILE A 54 18.03 -9.49 1.29
C ILE A 54 17.07 -10.67 1.10
N LEU A 55 16.17 -10.60 0.12
CA LEU A 55 15.24 -11.69 -0.18
C LEU A 55 16.00 -12.98 -0.50
N GLY A 56 17.04 -12.93 -1.32
CA GLY A 56 17.87 -14.09 -1.63
C GLY A 56 18.49 -14.72 -0.39
N ILE A 57 19.05 -13.92 0.52
CA ILE A 57 19.65 -14.41 1.77
C ILE A 57 18.60 -15.00 2.69
N VAL A 58 17.48 -14.29 2.91
CA VAL A 58 16.36 -14.73 3.73
C VAL A 58 15.89 -16.08 3.22
N TRP A 59 15.58 -16.19 1.94
CA TRP A 59 15.04 -17.41 1.34
C TRP A 59 16.04 -18.57 1.29
N PHE A 60 17.33 -18.32 1.03
CA PHE A 60 18.35 -19.39 1.03
C PHE A 60 18.59 -19.96 2.43
N SER A 61 18.32 -19.18 3.47
CA SER A 61 18.50 -19.59 4.87
C SER A 61 17.42 -20.54 5.40
N PHE A 62 16.32 -20.74 4.66
CA PHE A 62 15.24 -21.65 5.08
C PHE A 62 15.32 -23.00 4.39
N LEU A 63 15.49 -24.06 5.20
CA LEU A 63 15.55 -25.45 4.73
C LEU A 63 14.23 -25.92 4.11
N ASP A 64 13.08 -25.46 4.62
CA ASP A 64 11.75 -25.80 4.09
C ASP A 64 11.45 -25.13 2.75
N PHE A 65 12.15 -24.04 2.42
CA PHE A 65 12.09 -23.35 1.13
C PHE A 65 13.31 -23.63 0.24
N GLN A 66 14.23 -24.51 0.65
CA GLN A 66 15.16 -25.12 -0.29
C GLN A 66 14.30 -25.91 -1.27
N ILE A 67 14.09 -25.30 -2.44
CA ILE A 67 13.34 -25.86 -3.55
C ILE A 67 13.76 -27.33 -3.65
N PRO A 68 12.85 -28.30 -3.37
CA PRO A 68 13.20 -29.71 -3.40
C PRO A 68 13.97 -29.96 -4.69
N THR A 69 15.08 -30.68 -4.63
CA THR A 69 15.88 -31.00 -5.83
C THR A 69 15.04 -31.67 -6.92
N LEU A 70 13.88 -32.23 -6.54
CA LEU A 70 12.81 -32.80 -7.36
C LEU A 70 11.89 -31.79 -8.08
N MET A 71 11.92 -30.50 -7.76
CA MET A 71 11.10 -29.51 -8.46
C MET A 71 11.65 -29.25 -9.87
N VAL A 72 10.77 -29.47 -10.85
CA VAL A 72 10.97 -29.20 -12.27
C VAL A 72 11.50 -27.77 -12.47
N ASP A 73 12.50 -27.57 -13.32
CA ASP A 73 13.17 -26.28 -13.55
C ASP A 73 12.22 -25.09 -13.81
N ARG A 74 11.01 -25.38 -14.30
CA ARG A 74 9.93 -24.39 -14.48
C ARG A 74 9.46 -23.74 -13.17
N LEU A 75 9.38 -24.49 -12.08
CA LEU A 75 8.98 -23.96 -10.77
C LEU A 75 10.05 -23.04 -10.17
N LYS A 76 11.34 -23.37 -10.38
CA LYS A 76 12.47 -22.50 -9.99
C LYS A 76 12.41 -21.16 -10.71
N LEU A 77 12.14 -21.17 -12.02
CA LEU A 77 12.02 -19.94 -12.79
C LEU A 77 10.84 -19.08 -12.32
N THR A 78 9.66 -19.68 -12.15
CA THR A 78 8.47 -18.98 -11.62
C THR A 78 8.75 -18.38 -10.25
N PHE A 79 9.41 -19.13 -9.37
CA PHE A 79 9.83 -18.68 -8.05
C PHE A 79 10.73 -17.43 -8.10
N VAL A 80 11.79 -17.49 -8.90
CA VAL A 80 12.73 -16.35 -9.08
C VAL A 80 12.01 -15.14 -9.65
N ILE A 81 11.10 -15.33 -10.60
CA ILE A 81 10.30 -14.23 -11.17
C ILE A 81 9.41 -13.59 -10.10
N SER A 82 8.70 -14.39 -9.30
CA SER A 82 7.86 -13.88 -8.20
C SER A 82 8.69 -13.08 -7.19
N LEU A 83 9.87 -13.59 -6.78
CA LEU A 83 10.78 -12.86 -5.91
C LEU A 83 11.26 -11.55 -6.53
N LEU A 84 11.59 -11.55 -7.82
CA LEU A 84 12.02 -10.33 -8.52
C LEU A 84 10.90 -9.30 -8.57
N ILE A 85 9.64 -9.70 -8.80
CA ILE A 85 8.48 -8.80 -8.76
C ILE A 85 8.33 -8.17 -7.38
N VAL A 86 8.44 -8.95 -6.31
CA VAL A 86 8.42 -8.45 -4.92
C VAL A 86 9.58 -7.48 -4.69
N ALA A 87 10.79 -7.84 -5.12
CA ALA A 87 11.99 -7.03 -4.96
C ALA A 87 11.90 -5.69 -5.68
N VAL A 88 11.39 -5.69 -6.92
CA VAL A 88 11.15 -4.49 -7.71
C VAL A 88 10.13 -3.59 -7.01
N THR A 89 9.00 -4.16 -6.58
CA THR A 89 7.91 -3.42 -5.94
C THR A 89 8.36 -2.78 -4.63
N ALA A 90 9.01 -3.54 -3.75
CA ALA A 90 9.50 -3.04 -2.48
C ALA A 90 10.72 -2.11 -2.67
N GLY A 91 11.63 -2.41 -3.59
CA GLY A 91 12.75 -1.53 -3.92
C GLY A 91 12.30 -0.15 -4.40
N MET A 92 11.26 -0.10 -5.24
CA MET A 92 10.62 1.15 -5.66
C MET A 92 10.01 1.90 -4.46
N GLY A 93 9.30 1.21 -3.57
CA GLY A 93 8.72 1.83 -2.37
C GLY A 93 9.78 2.40 -1.41
N ILE A 94 10.88 1.68 -1.16
CA ILE A 94 12.01 2.19 -0.38
C ILE A 94 12.61 3.42 -1.06
N SER A 95 12.83 3.39 -2.37
CA SER A 95 13.42 4.53 -3.09
C SER A 95 12.53 5.78 -2.99
N LEU A 96 11.21 5.62 -3.07
CA LEU A 96 10.24 6.70 -2.88
C LEU A 96 10.27 7.21 -1.44
N LEU A 97 10.35 6.32 -0.45
CA LEU A 97 10.47 6.69 0.95
C LEU A 97 11.73 7.53 1.20
N VAL A 98 12.90 7.05 0.77
CA VAL A 98 14.19 7.75 0.92
C VAL A 98 14.15 9.12 0.27
N GLN A 99 13.63 9.21 -0.96
CA GLN A 99 13.50 10.47 -1.68
C GLN A 99 12.56 11.44 -0.96
N SER A 100 11.42 10.95 -0.48
CA SER A 100 10.41 11.76 0.23
C SER A 100 10.92 12.27 1.58
N VAL A 101 11.68 11.44 2.32
CA VAL A 101 12.36 11.83 3.56
C VAL A 101 13.38 12.93 3.27
N ARG A 102 14.26 12.70 2.28
CA ARG A 102 15.36 13.61 1.93
C ARG A 102 14.87 15.00 1.53
N HIS A 103 13.79 15.06 0.75
CA HIS A 103 13.22 16.31 0.27
C HIS A 103 12.08 16.85 1.14
N ARG A 104 11.68 16.12 2.20
CA ARG A 104 10.54 16.45 3.08
C ARG A 104 9.21 16.61 2.31
N GLU A 105 9.05 15.86 1.22
CA GLU A 105 7.91 15.97 0.30
C GLU A 105 6.77 14.97 0.60
N PHE A 106 6.66 14.51 1.85
CA PHE A 106 5.66 13.49 2.24
C PHE A 106 4.21 13.88 1.94
N SER A 107 3.86 15.16 2.10
CA SER A 107 2.51 15.67 1.83
C SER A 107 2.14 15.64 0.34
N ARG A 108 3.14 15.50 -0.54
CA ARG A 108 3.01 15.41 -2.00
C ARG A 108 2.91 13.96 -2.50
N LEU A 109 3.06 12.98 -1.60
CA LEU A 109 2.93 11.58 -1.98
C LEU A 109 1.51 11.28 -2.46
N MET A 110 1.41 10.63 -3.61
CA MET A 110 0.15 10.15 -4.16
C MET A 110 -0.19 8.75 -3.62
N PRO A 111 -1.46 8.32 -3.73
CA PRO A 111 -1.93 7.04 -3.18
C PRO A 111 -1.15 5.80 -3.62
N GLY A 112 -0.77 5.69 -4.89
CA GLY A 112 0.09 4.59 -5.35
C GLY A 112 1.47 4.60 -4.69
N HIS A 113 2.04 5.76 -4.38
CA HIS A 113 3.29 5.84 -3.62
C HIS A 113 3.13 5.31 -2.20
N TRP A 114 2.00 5.62 -1.54
CA TRP A 114 1.71 5.12 -0.20
C TRP A 114 1.69 3.60 -0.19
N ARG A 115 1.08 2.99 -1.20
CA ARG A 115 1.00 1.53 -1.31
C ARG A 115 2.37 0.89 -1.56
N LEU A 116 3.23 1.48 -2.40
CA LEU A 116 4.59 0.98 -2.60
C LEU A 116 5.41 1.06 -1.31
N ILE A 117 5.35 2.20 -0.61
CA ILE A 117 6.06 2.40 0.66
C ILE A 117 5.54 1.42 1.73
N ALA A 118 4.21 1.30 1.87
CA ALA A 118 3.60 0.36 2.80
C ALA A 118 3.97 -1.11 2.46
N PHE A 119 3.94 -1.49 1.19
CA PHE A 119 4.37 -2.82 0.74
C PHE A 119 5.83 -3.10 1.10
N SER A 120 6.69 -2.08 1.10
CA SER A 120 8.10 -2.24 1.48
C SER A 120 8.30 -2.58 2.95
N THR A 121 7.32 -2.29 3.82
CA THR A 121 7.39 -2.63 5.24
C THR A 121 7.36 -4.15 5.50
N THR A 122 6.85 -4.94 4.54
CA THR A 122 6.91 -6.42 4.56
C THR A 122 8.33 -6.93 4.77
N LEU A 123 9.33 -6.25 4.18
CA LEU A 123 10.73 -6.64 4.30
C LEU A 123 11.25 -6.58 5.73
N VAL A 124 10.73 -5.69 6.56
CA VAL A 124 11.19 -5.54 7.95
C VAL A 124 10.86 -6.80 8.75
N GLY A 125 9.66 -7.36 8.59
CA GLY A 125 9.28 -8.61 9.22
C GLY A 125 10.15 -9.78 8.77
N GLN A 126 10.44 -9.86 7.47
CA GLN A 126 11.31 -10.91 6.92
C GLN A 126 12.75 -10.82 7.43
N ILE A 127 13.31 -9.61 7.49
CA ILE A 127 14.65 -9.36 8.04
C ILE A 127 14.68 -9.71 9.53
N LEU A 128 13.68 -9.23 10.29
CA LEU A 128 13.62 -9.49 11.72
C LEU A 128 13.54 -10.99 12.00
N PHE A 129 12.66 -11.70 11.30
CA PHE A 129 12.55 -13.14 11.41
C PHE A 129 13.88 -13.83 11.07
N ALA A 130 14.51 -13.50 9.95
CA ALA A 130 15.79 -14.11 9.56
C ALA A 130 16.91 -13.86 10.60
N VAL A 131 17.00 -12.63 11.13
CA VAL A 131 18.00 -12.29 12.17
C VAL A 131 17.74 -13.08 13.45
N VAL A 132 16.49 -13.16 13.91
CA VAL A 132 16.18 -13.89 15.14
C VAL A 132 16.38 -15.40 14.93
N ASN A 133 15.97 -15.93 13.77
CA ASN A 133 16.17 -17.35 13.45
C ASN A 133 17.65 -17.74 13.47
N LEU A 134 18.53 -16.88 12.93
CA LEU A 134 19.98 -17.11 12.95
C LEU A 134 20.58 -17.19 14.36
N VAL A 135 19.95 -16.55 15.36
CA VAL A 135 20.46 -16.50 16.73
C VAL A 135 19.80 -17.55 17.64
N VAL A 136 18.51 -17.81 17.45
CA VAL A 136 17.67 -18.57 18.40
C VAL A 136 17.25 -19.94 17.86
N ASP A 137 17.47 -20.21 16.57
CA ASP A 137 17.02 -21.44 15.89
C ASP A 137 15.52 -21.70 16.12
N ILE A 138 14.69 -20.74 15.68
CA ILE A 138 13.25 -20.80 15.87
C ILE A 138 12.68 -21.83 14.90
N ASN A 139 11.91 -22.78 15.42
CA ASN A 139 11.23 -23.74 14.57
C ASN A 139 10.12 -22.99 13.80
N GLU A 140 10.04 -23.13 12.48
CA GLU A 140 9.06 -22.42 11.63
C GLU A 140 7.60 -22.70 12.04
N ARG A 141 7.37 -23.79 12.78
CA ARG A 141 6.07 -24.19 13.33
C ARG A 141 5.68 -23.47 14.61
N ASP A 142 6.56 -22.65 15.16
CA ASP A 142 6.27 -21.85 16.33
C ASP A 142 5.47 -20.61 15.92
N GLY A 143 4.34 -20.35 16.58
CA GLY A 143 3.54 -19.15 16.34
C GLY A 143 4.32 -17.83 16.53
N PHE A 144 5.51 -17.89 17.13
CA PHE A 144 6.42 -16.75 17.24
C PHE A 144 6.99 -16.32 15.88
N ALA A 145 7.20 -17.25 14.94
CA ALA A 145 7.61 -16.92 13.58
C ALA A 145 6.56 -16.01 12.89
N TYR A 146 5.28 -16.36 13.01
CA TYR A 146 4.17 -15.54 12.49
C TYR A 146 4.15 -14.14 13.10
N LEU A 147 4.40 -14.03 14.41
CA LEU A 147 4.50 -12.75 15.09
C LEU A 147 5.62 -11.89 14.49
N LEU A 148 6.81 -12.46 14.29
CA LEU A 148 7.98 -11.75 13.76
C LEU A 148 7.81 -11.32 12.30
N PHE A 149 7.12 -12.12 11.47
CA PHE A 149 6.85 -11.72 10.08
C PHE A 149 5.82 -10.60 9.97
N TYR A 150 4.66 -10.74 10.60
CA TYR A 150 3.51 -9.89 10.29
C TYR A 150 3.33 -8.70 11.23
N LEU A 151 3.75 -8.82 12.50
CA LEU A 151 3.53 -7.74 13.46
C LEU A 151 4.36 -6.49 13.16
N PRO A 152 5.66 -6.57 12.81
CA PRO A 152 6.44 -5.38 12.45
C PRO A 152 5.88 -4.66 11.22
N GLU A 153 5.47 -5.42 10.20
CA GLU A 153 4.82 -4.89 9.01
C GLU A 153 3.54 -4.13 9.39
N ALA A 154 2.65 -4.76 10.16
CA ALA A 154 1.40 -4.17 10.60
C ALA A 154 1.61 -2.86 11.35
N ILE A 155 2.56 -2.83 12.30
CA ILE A 155 2.88 -1.63 13.09
C ILE A 155 3.41 -0.52 12.18
N LEU A 156 4.37 -0.82 11.31
CA LEU A 156 5.01 0.18 10.47
C LEU A 156 4.06 0.72 9.40
N ALA A 157 3.30 -0.14 8.73
CA ALA A 157 2.32 0.27 7.74
C ALA A 157 1.18 1.07 8.38
N CYS A 158 0.68 0.64 9.54
CA CYS A 158 -0.32 1.40 10.29
C CYS A 158 0.20 2.78 10.67
N ALA A 159 1.40 2.87 11.26
CA ALA A 159 2.02 4.14 11.61
C ALA A 159 2.21 5.04 10.39
N PHE A 160 2.62 4.47 9.26
CA PHE A 160 2.75 5.18 8.00
C PHE A 160 1.41 5.72 7.49
N TYR A 161 0.33 4.93 7.48
CA TYR A 161 -0.98 5.43 7.05
C TYR A 161 -1.59 6.44 8.02
N CYS A 162 -1.35 6.32 9.33
CA CYS A 162 -1.70 7.34 10.31
C CYS A 162 -1.00 8.67 10.00
N TRP A 163 0.29 8.61 9.67
CA TRP A 163 1.05 9.78 9.23
C TRP A 163 0.46 10.36 7.94
N VAL A 164 0.21 9.52 6.93
CA VAL A 164 -0.39 9.93 5.65
C VAL A 164 -1.70 10.67 5.88
N LEU A 165 -2.59 10.17 6.73
CA LEU A 165 -3.85 10.86 7.05
C LEU A 165 -3.63 12.24 7.65
N GLY A 166 -2.63 12.38 8.52
CA GLY A 166 -2.28 13.65 9.15
C GLY A 166 -1.67 14.67 8.19
N THR A 167 -0.97 14.22 7.14
CA THR A 167 -0.18 15.12 6.28
C THR A 167 -0.66 15.25 4.83
N THR A 168 -1.53 14.36 4.35
CA THR A 168 -1.89 14.31 2.94
C THR A 168 -2.83 15.44 2.51
N ARG A 169 -2.54 15.98 1.32
CA ARG A 169 -3.39 16.97 0.62
C ARG A 169 -4.35 16.32 -0.39
N GLU A 170 -4.40 14.99 -0.44
CA GLU A 170 -5.26 14.24 -1.35
C GLU A 170 -6.75 14.39 -1.04
N THR A 171 -7.58 13.97 -2.01
CA THR A 171 -9.03 14.05 -1.91
C THR A 171 -9.60 13.25 -0.74
N THR A 172 -10.82 13.59 -0.31
CA THR A 172 -11.53 12.87 0.77
C THR A 172 -11.67 11.38 0.50
N TRP A 173 -11.76 10.96 -0.76
CA TRP A 173 -11.84 9.54 -1.13
C TRP A 173 -10.54 8.80 -0.82
N TRP A 174 -9.39 9.40 -1.13
CA TRP A 174 -8.08 8.83 -0.78
C TRP A 174 -7.81 8.85 0.72
N LYS A 175 -8.30 9.86 1.44
CA LYS A 175 -8.25 9.87 2.91
C LYS A 175 -9.08 8.72 3.51
N ARG A 176 -10.28 8.47 2.99
CA ARG A 176 -11.09 7.29 3.40
C ARG A 176 -10.37 5.98 3.10
N TYR A 177 -9.75 5.87 1.93
CA TYR A 177 -8.93 4.71 1.58
C TYR A 177 -7.76 4.49 2.56
N ALA A 178 -7.01 5.55 2.90
CA ALA A 178 -5.94 5.46 3.90
C ALA A 178 -6.47 5.02 5.27
N GLY A 179 -7.64 5.52 5.70
CA GLY A 179 -8.32 5.05 6.91
C GLY A 179 -8.68 3.57 6.88
N ILE A 180 -9.18 3.07 5.74
CA ILE A 180 -9.46 1.63 5.55
C ILE A 180 -8.15 0.81 5.61
N CYS A 181 -7.05 1.33 5.06
CA CYS A 181 -5.75 0.67 5.14
C CYS A 181 -5.25 0.54 6.58
N ILE A 182 -5.48 1.54 7.44
CA ILE A 182 -5.15 1.45 8.87
C ILE A 182 -5.88 0.27 9.51
N ILE A 183 -7.20 0.17 9.29
CA ILE A 183 -8.01 -0.93 9.82
C ILE A 183 -7.49 -2.28 9.30
N TYR A 184 -7.20 -2.36 8.00
CA TYR A 184 -6.64 -3.56 7.37
C TYR A 184 -5.33 -4.01 8.03
N TYR A 185 -4.37 -3.11 8.24
CA TYR A 185 -3.09 -3.45 8.89
C TYR A 185 -3.26 -3.75 10.39
N LEU A 186 -4.19 -3.09 11.08
CA LEU A 186 -4.53 -3.44 12.46
C LEU A 186 -5.11 -4.86 12.53
N SER A 187 -5.93 -5.28 11.56
CA SER A 187 -6.45 -6.64 11.48
C SER A 187 -5.32 -7.66 11.28
N ILE A 188 -4.33 -7.37 10.42
CA ILE A 188 -3.13 -8.21 10.26
C ILE A 188 -2.36 -8.34 11.58
N GLY A 189 -2.11 -7.22 12.27
CA GLY A 189 -1.39 -7.23 13.55
C GLY A 189 -2.14 -8.00 14.64
N ALA A 190 -3.46 -7.80 14.74
CA ALA A 190 -4.32 -8.53 15.68
C ALA A 190 -4.34 -10.04 15.38
N GLU A 191 -4.40 -10.42 14.11
CA GLU A 191 -4.30 -11.82 13.69
C GLU A 191 -2.94 -12.42 14.04
N ALA A 192 -1.84 -11.72 13.79
CA ALA A 192 -0.50 -12.20 14.11
C ALA A 192 -0.35 -12.49 15.62
N VAL A 193 -0.85 -11.58 16.47
CA VAL A 193 -0.85 -11.77 17.93
C VAL A 193 -1.77 -12.91 18.35
N ALA A 194 -2.98 -12.98 17.79
CA ALA A 194 -3.94 -14.04 18.09
C ALA A 194 -3.38 -15.42 17.72
N ARG A 195 -2.79 -15.56 16.52
CA ARG A 195 -2.12 -16.79 16.08
C ARG A 195 -1.01 -17.16 17.06
N TRP A 196 -0.13 -16.24 17.40
CA TRP A 196 0.94 -16.51 18.36
C TRP A 196 0.41 -17.01 19.71
N LEU A 197 -0.58 -16.34 20.31
CA LEU A 197 -1.17 -16.74 21.59
C LEU A 197 -1.82 -18.13 21.52
N LEU A 198 -2.49 -18.46 20.42
CA LEU A 198 -3.11 -19.77 20.23
C LEU A 198 -2.09 -20.90 20.11
N TYR A 199 -1.00 -20.68 19.37
CA TYR A 199 0.10 -21.63 19.28
C TYR A 199 0.74 -21.91 20.64
N GLN A 200 0.80 -20.90 21.53
CA GLN A 200 1.32 -21.06 22.89
C GLN A 200 0.39 -21.89 23.79
N GLN A 201 -0.93 -21.90 23.54
CA GLN A 201 -1.91 -22.47 24.48
C GLN A 201 -2.25 -23.96 24.28
N ILE A 202 -1.70 -24.68 23.28
CA ILE A 202 -2.05 -26.10 23.01
C ILE A 202 -3.58 -26.34 23.04
N LEU A 203 -4.40 -25.35 22.68
CA LEU A 203 -5.85 -25.50 22.76
C LEU A 203 -6.32 -26.24 21.51
N ARG A 204 -6.55 -27.55 21.68
CA ARG A 204 -7.25 -28.48 20.77
C ARG A 204 -8.73 -28.09 20.56
N SER A 205 -9.04 -26.81 20.40
CA SER A 205 -10.41 -26.33 20.22
C SER A 205 -10.84 -26.57 18.76
N LEU A 206 -11.99 -27.24 18.60
CA LEU A 206 -12.69 -27.47 17.33
C LEU A 206 -13.17 -26.17 16.66
N TRP A 207 -13.18 -25.05 17.38
CA TRP A 207 -13.24 -23.72 16.79
C TRP A 207 -11.81 -23.32 16.47
N ASN A 208 -11.41 -23.49 15.21
CA ASN A 208 -10.19 -22.93 14.67
C ASN A 208 -10.45 -21.44 14.33
N PRO A 209 -10.06 -20.49 15.23
CA PRO A 209 -10.30 -19.05 15.01
C PRO A 209 -9.64 -18.51 13.73
N PHE A 210 -8.72 -19.24 13.10
CA PHE A 210 -8.21 -18.95 11.76
C PHE A 210 -9.35 -18.65 10.77
N ASN A 211 -10.45 -19.42 10.77
CA ASN A 211 -11.57 -19.16 9.85
C ASN A 211 -12.16 -17.75 10.00
N GLY A 212 -12.24 -17.22 11.23
CA GLY A 212 -12.76 -15.87 11.46
C GLY A 212 -11.77 -14.78 11.05
N PHE A 213 -10.49 -14.96 11.34
CA PHE A 213 -9.44 -14.01 10.99
C PHE A 213 -9.16 -13.97 9.49
N GLU A 214 -9.07 -15.12 8.84
CA GLU A 214 -8.90 -15.23 7.39
C GLU A 214 -10.07 -14.60 6.64
N VAL A 215 -11.31 -14.84 7.10
CA VAL A 215 -12.49 -14.15 6.56
C VAL A 215 -12.39 -12.64 6.78
N SER A 216 -11.98 -12.18 7.97
CA SER A 216 -11.83 -10.74 8.24
C SER A 216 -10.77 -10.08 7.36
N TYR A 217 -9.66 -10.76 7.11
CA TYR A 217 -8.58 -10.31 6.24
C TYR A 217 -9.06 -10.20 4.78
N VAL A 218 -9.74 -11.23 4.28
CA VAL A 218 -10.31 -11.25 2.93
C VAL A 218 -11.36 -10.14 2.76
N VAL A 219 -12.26 -9.99 3.73
CA VAL A 219 -13.28 -8.94 3.72
C VAL A 219 -12.63 -7.55 3.75
N ALA A 220 -11.64 -7.32 4.61
CA ALA A 220 -10.92 -6.05 4.69
C ALA A 220 -10.17 -5.75 3.37
N GLY A 221 -9.54 -6.75 2.76
CA GLY A 221 -8.91 -6.64 1.45
C GLY A 221 -9.92 -6.29 0.35
N PHE A 222 -11.08 -6.92 0.34
CA PHE A 222 -12.15 -6.64 -0.61
C PHE A 222 -12.70 -5.21 -0.46
N VAL A 223 -12.94 -4.78 0.78
CA VAL A 223 -13.36 -3.40 1.09
C VAL A 223 -12.29 -2.40 0.65
N ALA A 224 -11.01 -2.68 0.87
CA ALA A 224 -9.91 -1.84 0.39
C ALA A 224 -9.87 -1.74 -1.14
N VAL A 225 -10.11 -2.84 -1.86
CA VAL A 225 -10.21 -2.83 -3.33
C VAL A 225 -11.37 -1.97 -3.81
N ILE A 226 -12.56 -2.11 -3.22
CA ILE A 226 -13.72 -1.26 -3.56
C ILE A 226 -13.38 0.21 -3.31
N ALA A 227 -12.76 0.53 -2.18
CA ALA A 227 -12.37 1.89 -1.86
C ALA A 227 -11.36 2.47 -2.86
N ILE A 228 -10.40 1.68 -3.34
CA ILE A 228 -9.47 2.07 -4.41
C ILE A 228 -10.23 2.37 -5.69
N VAL A 229 -11.11 1.48 -6.14
CA VAL A 229 -11.89 1.66 -7.37
C VAL A 229 -12.74 2.93 -7.29
N MET A 230 -13.43 3.14 -6.17
CA MET A 230 -14.23 4.35 -5.94
C MET A 230 -13.38 5.62 -5.94
N ALA A 231 -12.19 5.58 -5.36
CA ALA A 231 -11.26 6.71 -5.36
C ALA A 231 -10.70 6.99 -6.76
N MET A 232 -10.37 5.95 -7.53
CA MET A 232 -9.94 6.08 -8.94
C MET A 232 -11.03 6.67 -9.82
N LEU A 233 -12.28 6.22 -9.67
CA LEU A 233 -13.42 6.80 -10.40
C LEU A 233 -13.65 8.27 -10.02
N ALA A 234 -13.42 8.63 -8.76
CA ALA A 234 -13.51 10.02 -8.32
C ALA A 234 -12.38 10.89 -8.89
N ASP A 235 -11.17 10.37 -9.00
CA ASP A 235 -10.04 11.04 -9.64
C ASP A 235 -10.26 11.24 -11.14
N ASP A 236 -10.77 10.23 -11.84
CA ASP A 236 -11.07 10.30 -13.27
C ASP A 236 -12.12 11.38 -13.58
N ARG A 237 -13.21 11.42 -12.78
CA ARG A 237 -14.22 12.48 -12.87
C ARG A 237 -13.64 13.88 -12.64
N ARG A 238 -12.60 13.99 -11.82
CA ARG A 238 -11.90 15.25 -11.53
C ARG A 238 -10.74 15.53 -12.49
N LYS A 239 -10.45 14.62 -13.41
CA LYS A 239 -9.30 14.67 -14.33
C LYS A 239 -7.98 14.94 -13.60
N THR A 240 -7.81 14.37 -12.41
CA THR A 240 -6.60 14.56 -11.61
C THR A 240 -5.41 13.91 -12.32
N LYS A 241 -4.37 14.70 -12.61
CA LYS A 241 -3.14 14.19 -13.23
C LYS A 241 -2.39 13.32 -12.21
N ARG A 242 -2.07 12.09 -12.60
CA ARG A 242 -1.31 11.12 -11.80
C ARG A 242 -0.02 10.77 -12.52
N ASP A 243 1.06 10.58 -11.76
CA ASP A 243 2.34 10.13 -12.33
C ASP A 243 2.35 8.61 -12.57
N ALA A 244 3.39 8.13 -13.24
CA ALA A 244 3.55 6.71 -13.54
C ALA A 244 3.76 5.86 -12.27
N TYR A 245 4.42 6.39 -11.24
CA TYR A 245 4.67 5.68 -9.99
C TYR A 245 3.38 5.45 -9.20
N HIS A 246 2.42 6.36 -9.30
CA HIS A 246 1.07 6.15 -8.79
C HIS A 246 0.41 4.93 -9.45
N ALA A 247 0.42 4.86 -10.79
CA ALA A 247 -0.16 3.72 -11.51
C ALA A 247 0.53 2.39 -11.15
N VAL A 248 1.87 2.41 -11.14
CA VAL A 248 2.68 1.24 -10.73
C VAL A 248 2.32 0.83 -9.30
N GLY A 249 2.20 1.77 -8.37
CA GLY A 249 1.88 1.48 -6.98
C GLY A 249 0.46 0.98 -6.72
N LEU A 250 -0.47 1.23 -7.64
CA LEU A 250 -1.81 0.64 -7.57
C LEU A 250 -1.83 -0.81 -8.07
N VAL A 251 -0.99 -1.16 -9.04
CA VAL A 251 -1.03 -2.44 -9.76
C VAL A 251 -0.01 -3.45 -9.23
N MET A 252 1.23 -3.02 -8.98
CA MET A 252 2.33 -3.92 -8.64
C MET A 252 2.16 -4.62 -7.29
N PRO A 253 1.75 -3.98 -6.18
CA PRO A 253 1.59 -4.70 -4.91
C PRO A 253 0.56 -5.83 -4.97
N PRO A 254 -0.66 -5.64 -5.54
CA PRO A 254 -1.58 -6.76 -5.78
C PRO A 254 -0.98 -7.85 -6.67
N PHE A 255 -0.28 -7.47 -7.73
CA PHE A 255 0.33 -8.43 -8.65
C PHE A 255 1.45 -9.24 -7.98
N ALA A 256 2.29 -8.59 -7.16
CA ALA A 256 3.33 -9.23 -6.36
C ALA A 256 2.72 -10.23 -5.37
N LEU A 257 1.66 -9.84 -4.66
CA LEU A 257 0.94 -10.77 -3.78
C LEU A 257 0.35 -11.94 -4.55
N PHE A 258 -0.33 -11.68 -5.67
CA PHE A 258 -0.92 -12.72 -6.51
C PHE A 258 0.12 -13.71 -7.04
N ALA A 259 1.29 -13.22 -7.49
CA ALA A 259 2.39 -14.06 -7.95
C ALA A 259 2.93 -14.97 -6.83
N THR A 260 3.01 -14.47 -5.60
CA THR A 260 3.38 -15.27 -4.42
C THR A 260 2.31 -16.32 -4.08
N TRP A 261 1.03 -15.98 -4.17
CA TRP A 261 -0.07 -16.92 -3.92
C TRP A 261 -0.16 -18.04 -4.96
N ILE A 262 0.03 -17.72 -6.25
CA ILE A 262 0.11 -18.75 -7.31
C ILE A 262 1.23 -19.73 -7.01
N LEU A 263 2.42 -19.21 -6.69
CA LEU A 263 3.56 -20.02 -6.35
C LEU A 263 3.25 -20.93 -5.15
N TYR A 264 2.70 -20.38 -4.06
CA TYR A 264 2.30 -21.18 -2.90
C TYR A 264 1.30 -22.29 -3.28
N GLY A 265 0.28 -21.97 -4.08
CA GLY A 265 -0.67 -22.96 -4.60
C GLY A 265 -0.03 -24.07 -5.44
N MET A 266 1.04 -23.77 -6.18
CA MET A 266 1.82 -24.76 -6.93
C MET A 266 2.74 -25.61 -6.05
N LEU A 267 3.14 -25.12 -4.87
CA LEU A 267 3.99 -25.87 -3.94
C LEU A 267 3.19 -26.86 -3.06
N VAL A 268 1.91 -26.58 -2.83
CA VAL A 268 1.03 -27.36 -1.93
C VAL A 268 0.29 -28.50 -2.65
N VAL A 269 0.21 -28.48 -3.99
CA VAL A 269 -0.41 -29.50 -4.85
C VAL A 269 0.63 -30.47 -5.39
#